data_AF-A0A8S2R4G8-F1
#
_entry.id   AF-A0A8S2R4G8-F1
#
_cell.length_a   1.000
_cell.length_b   1.000
_cell.length_c   1.000
_cell.angle_alpha   90.00
_cell.angle_beta   90.00
_cell.angle_gamma   90.00
#
_symmetry.space_group_name_H-M   'P 1'
#
loop_
_entity.id
_entity.type
_entity.pdbx_description
1 polymer ?
#
loop_
_entity_poly.entity_id
_entity_poly.type
_entity_poly.pdbx_seq_one_letter_code
_entity_poly.pdbx_strand_id
1 'polypeptide(L)'
;MSVYNRRSSMVNLSQLVTNIPIRRKAADQVERDKFEWSQWQSATKAINNVETPAKEKHVRNLILGSFRLEGGRLFWSMMTRLQLESNPIVCWKFCYVIHRLLRDGHKHVVNDSIPLVPYFEQLGKFWNALRQCYGIMTYRYCRLMISKLTFHERNPTFFGNLS
;
A
#
# COMPACT_ATOMS: atom_id res chain seq x y z
N MET A 1 49.35 -23.27 48.71
CA MET A 1 49.45 -23.95 47.39
C MET A 1 48.09 -24.52 47.04
N SER A 2 47.70 -24.36 45.79
CA SER A 2 46.40 -24.62 45.15
C SER A 2 45.64 -25.88 45.59
N VAL A 3 44.32 -25.76 45.72
CA VAL A 3 43.39 -26.85 45.38
C VAL A 3 42.39 -26.31 44.35
N TYR A 4 42.43 -26.91 43.17
CA TYR A 4 41.51 -26.70 42.06
C TYR A 4 40.18 -27.43 42.33
N ASN A 5 39.07 -26.77 41.96
CA ASN A 5 37.98 -27.27 41.10
C ASN A 5 36.57 -27.54 41.69
N ARG A 6 35.61 -26.75 41.14
CA ARG A 6 34.19 -27.01 40.79
C ARG A 6 33.20 -27.34 41.93
N ARG A 7 31.98 -26.78 42.00
CA ARG A 7 31.10 -26.21 40.95
C ARG A 7 29.94 -25.41 41.59
N SER A 8 29.49 -24.38 40.87
CA SER A 8 28.11 -23.88 40.78
C SER A 8 27.47 -23.14 41.96
N SER A 9 27.38 -21.81 41.82
CA SER A 9 26.08 -21.17 41.59
C SER A 9 26.28 -19.86 40.78
N MET A 10 25.28 -19.61 39.95
CA MET A 10 25.28 -18.73 38.78
C MET A 10 25.79 -17.30 39.02
N VAL A 11 26.64 -16.83 38.12
CA VAL A 11 26.82 -15.40 37.85
C VAL A 11 25.43 -14.79 37.66
N ASN A 12 25.08 -13.80 38.50
CA ASN A 12 23.77 -13.17 38.44
C ASN A 12 23.66 -12.35 37.13
N LEU A 13 22.93 -12.88 36.16
CA LEU A 13 22.67 -12.27 34.85
C LEU A 13 22.02 -10.88 34.94
N SER A 14 21.45 -10.48 36.08
CA SER A 14 20.89 -9.14 36.28
C SER A 14 21.93 -8.02 36.22
N GLN A 15 23.21 -8.35 36.38
CA GLN A 15 24.28 -7.34 36.39
C GLN A 15 24.98 -7.13 35.04
N LEU A 16 24.61 -7.83 33.95
CA LEU A 16 25.42 -7.80 32.72
C LEU A 16 24.74 -7.51 31.38
N VAL A 17 23.44 -7.26 31.27
CA VAL A 17 22.89 -6.74 30.00
C VAL A 17 21.76 -5.72 30.21
N THR A 18 22.20 -4.47 30.39
CA THR A 18 21.61 -3.22 29.89
C THR A 18 20.09 -3.05 29.97
N ASN A 19 19.67 -2.07 30.76
CA ASN A 19 18.45 -1.28 30.58
C ASN A 19 18.31 -0.79 29.12
N ILE A 20 17.66 -1.58 28.27
CA ILE A 20 17.12 -1.11 27.01
C ILE A 20 15.71 -0.60 27.30
N PRO A 21 15.35 0.64 26.95
CA PRO A 21 14.04 1.18 27.31
C PRO A 21 12.95 0.40 26.59
N ILE A 22 12.03 -0.21 27.36
CA ILE A 22 10.74 -0.73 26.88
C ILE A 22 9.91 0.41 26.21
N ARG A 23 10.28 1.68 26.46
CA ARG A 23 9.68 2.88 25.88
C ARG A 23 9.94 3.08 24.38
N ARG A 24 10.98 2.48 23.78
CA ARG A 24 11.29 2.67 22.35
C ARG A 24 10.28 1.96 21.43
N LYS A 25 9.89 0.72 21.75
CA LYS A 25 8.91 -0.04 20.93
C LYS A 25 7.52 0.61 20.87
N ALA A 26 7.07 1.26 21.95
CA ALA A 26 5.78 1.93 21.99
C ALA A 26 5.77 3.24 21.19
N ALA A 27 6.85 4.02 21.22
CA ALA A 27 6.97 5.26 20.45
C ALA A 27 7.00 4.99 18.94
N ASP A 28 7.74 3.95 18.52
CA ASP A 28 7.82 3.52 17.12
C ASP A 28 6.46 3.02 16.62
N GLN A 29 5.70 2.31 17.46
CA GLN A 29 4.34 1.87 17.12
C GLN A 29 3.38 3.05 16.97
N VAL A 30 3.40 4.00 17.91
CA VAL A 30 2.55 5.20 17.84
C VAL A 30 2.85 6.02 16.60
N GLU A 31 4.12 6.11 16.18
CA GLU A 31 4.48 6.81 14.95
C GLU A 31 3.96 6.09 13.70
N ARG A 32 4.03 4.75 13.67
CA ARG A 32 3.44 3.92 12.60
C ARG A 32 1.94 4.13 12.52
N ASP A 33 1.22 4.03 13.63
CA ASP A 33 -0.24 4.18 13.65
C ASP A 33 -0.66 5.58 13.18
N LYS A 34 0.06 6.62 13.60
CA LYS A 34 -0.15 8.00 13.13
C LYS A 34 0.07 8.12 11.62
N PHE A 35 1.11 7.47 11.11
CA PHE A 35 1.41 7.46 9.68
C PHE A 35 0.32 6.73 8.89
N GLU A 36 -0.09 5.53 9.31
CA GLU A 36 -1.16 4.76 8.68
C GLU A 36 -2.48 5.54 8.65
N TRP A 37 -2.83 6.19 9.76
CA TRP A 37 -4.00 7.05 9.82
C TRP A 37 -3.90 8.25 8.86
N SER A 38 -2.73 8.89 8.76
CA SER A 38 -2.49 9.98 7.81
C SER A 38 -2.61 9.53 6.35
N GLN A 39 -2.12 8.32 6.05
CA GLN A 39 -2.28 7.70 4.74
C GLN A 39 -3.76 7.41 4.43
N TRP A 40 -4.52 6.89 5.40
CA TRP A 40 -5.95 6.65 5.26
C TRP A 40 -6.75 7.93 5.02
N GLN A 41 -6.40 9.01 5.71
CA GLN A 41 -7.01 10.31 5.46
C GLN A 41 -6.70 10.84 4.06
N SER A 42 -5.49 10.60 3.56
CA SER A 42 -5.13 10.98 2.20
C SER A 42 -5.90 10.14 1.18
N ALA A 43 -6.02 8.83 1.41
CA ALA A 43 -6.80 7.91 0.57
C ALA A 43 -8.27 8.34 0.45
N THR A 44 -8.97 8.54 1.58
CA THR A 44 -10.39 8.94 1.59
C THR A 44 -10.64 10.33 1.00
N LYS A 45 -9.69 11.26 1.14
CA LYS A 45 -9.79 12.59 0.51
C LYS A 45 -9.49 12.56 -0.99
N ALA A 46 -8.62 11.67 -1.46
CA ALA A 46 -8.33 11.48 -2.88
C ALA A 46 -9.43 10.70 -3.59
N ILE A 47 -9.93 9.63 -2.97
CA ILE A 47 -10.91 8.68 -3.50
C ILE A 47 -12.25 8.90 -2.80
N ASN A 48 -12.95 9.96 -3.22
CA ASN A 48 -14.26 10.34 -2.70
C ASN A 48 -15.33 10.28 -3.81
N ASN A 49 -16.59 10.41 -3.42
CA ASN A 49 -17.74 10.38 -4.34
C ASN A 49 -18.04 11.72 -5.02
N VAL A 50 -17.25 12.77 -4.78
CA VAL A 50 -17.47 14.10 -5.36
C VAL A 50 -16.90 14.11 -6.77
N GLU A 51 -17.69 14.60 -7.74
CA GLU A 51 -17.32 14.68 -9.16
C GLU A 51 -16.34 15.82 -9.47
N THR A 52 -15.16 15.74 -8.85
CA THR A 52 -14.05 16.68 -9.01
C THR A 52 -12.75 15.91 -9.17
N PRO A 53 -11.72 16.50 -9.81
CA PRO A 53 -10.40 15.87 -9.87
C PRO A 53 -9.90 15.45 -8.48
N ALA A 54 -9.19 14.31 -8.41
CA ALA A 54 -8.57 13.89 -7.17
C ALA A 54 -7.56 14.97 -6.71
N LYS A 55 -7.59 15.30 -5.43
CA LYS A 55 -6.74 16.35 -4.87
C LYS A 55 -5.27 15.90 -4.92
N GLU A 56 -4.47 16.53 -5.78
CA GLU A 56 -3.08 16.13 -6.05
C GLU A 56 -2.21 16.04 -4.78
N LYS A 57 -2.43 16.91 -3.78
CA LYS A 57 -1.71 16.82 -2.51
C LYS A 57 -1.89 15.47 -1.79
N HIS A 58 -3.08 14.88 -1.89
CA HIS A 58 -3.37 13.59 -1.26
C HIS A 58 -2.83 12.43 -2.09
N VAL A 59 -2.88 12.53 -3.42
CA VAL A 59 -2.25 11.54 -4.31
C VAL A 59 -0.73 11.51 -4.09
N ARG A 60 -0.09 12.68 -4.02
CA ARG A 60 1.34 12.81 -3.73
C ARG A 60 1.71 12.22 -2.37
N ASN A 61 0.89 12.44 -1.33
CA ASN A 61 1.14 11.85 -0.01
C ASN A 61 1.08 10.31 -0.03
N LEU A 62 0.21 9.71 -0.84
CA LEU A 62 0.12 8.25 -1.01
C LEU A 62 1.35 7.71 -1.75
N ILE A 63 1.81 8.41 -2.78
CA ILE A 63 3.05 8.10 -3.49
C ILE A 63 4.24 8.13 -2.53
N LEU A 64 4.42 9.22 -1.78
CA LEU A 64 5.49 9.33 -0.77
C LEU A 64 5.37 8.25 0.31
N GLY A 65 4.15 7.88 0.68
CA GLY A 65 3.90 6.80 1.62
C GLY A 65 4.44 5.44 1.13
N SER A 66 4.35 5.17 -0.18
CA SER A 66 4.91 3.95 -0.76
C SER A 66 6.44 3.87 -0.66
N PHE A 67 7.14 5.01 -0.74
CA PHE A 67 8.59 5.05 -0.54
C PHE A 67 8.97 4.82 0.92
N ARG A 68 8.22 5.40 1.86
CA ARG A 68 8.48 5.21 3.31
C ARG A 68 8.34 3.76 3.75
N LEU A 69 7.43 3.00 3.14
CA LEU A 69 7.20 1.59 3.44
C LEU A 69 7.80 0.63 2.42
N GLU A 70 8.58 1.16 1.46
CA GLU A 70 9.22 0.40 0.39
C GLU A 70 8.27 -0.52 -0.39
N GLY A 71 6.99 -0.13 -0.56
CA GLY A 71 5.99 -0.96 -1.22
C GLY A 71 4.57 -0.41 -1.20
N GLY A 72 3.63 -1.18 -1.75
CA GLY A 72 2.22 -0.84 -1.89
C GLY A 72 1.29 -1.49 -0.86
N ARG A 73 1.80 -2.34 0.03
CA ARG A 73 0.97 -3.18 0.91
C ARG A 73 -0.01 -2.41 1.80
N LEU A 74 0.45 -1.33 2.45
CA LEU A 74 -0.43 -0.49 3.27
C LEU A 74 -1.54 0.14 2.41
N PHE A 75 -1.18 0.62 1.21
CA PHE A 75 -2.16 1.16 0.27
C PHE A 75 -3.26 0.14 -0.02
N TRP A 76 -2.87 -1.08 -0.41
CA TRP A 76 -3.82 -2.13 -0.73
C TRP A 76 -4.69 -2.56 0.47
N SER A 77 -4.13 -2.62 1.67
CA SER A 77 -4.88 -2.87 2.91
C SER A 77 -5.94 -1.80 3.20
N MET A 78 -5.67 -0.54 2.83
CA MET A 78 -6.66 0.53 2.96
C MET A 78 -7.78 0.41 1.91
N MET A 79 -7.45 0.01 0.68
CA MET A 79 -8.42 -0.04 -0.42
C MET A 79 -9.50 -1.09 -0.23
N THR A 80 -9.25 -2.17 0.52
CA THR A 80 -10.28 -3.17 0.87
C THR A 80 -11.45 -2.58 1.66
N ARG A 81 -11.27 -1.41 2.28
CA ARG A 81 -12.29 -0.70 3.05
C ARG A 81 -13.16 0.21 2.16
N LEU A 82 -12.80 0.41 0.90
CA LEU A 82 -13.56 1.23 -0.04
C LEU A 82 -14.59 0.36 -0.74
N GLN A 83 -15.82 0.86 -0.86
CA GLN A 83 -16.88 0.22 -1.65
C GLN A 83 -16.75 0.66 -3.10
N LEU A 84 -15.91 -0.03 -3.87
CA LEU A 84 -15.61 0.34 -5.27
C LEU A 84 -16.74 -0.03 -6.24
N GLU A 85 -17.70 -0.85 -5.80
CA GLU A 85 -18.86 -1.29 -6.56
C GLU A 85 -20.07 -0.36 -6.37
N SER A 86 -20.09 0.46 -5.31
CA SER A 86 -21.26 1.29 -4.98
C SER A 86 -21.31 2.60 -5.76
N ASN A 87 -20.16 3.14 -6.18
CA ASN A 87 -20.09 4.42 -6.86
C ASN A 87 -19.01 4.43 -7.96
N PRO A 88 -19.37 4.74 -9.22
CA PRO A 88 -18.42 4.67 -10.30
C PRO A 88 -17.37 5.81 -10.26
N ILE A 89 -17.67 6.95 -9.65
CA ILE A 89 -16.71 8.06 -9.46
C ILE A 89 -15.61 7.61 -8.48
N VAL A 90 -16.00 6.95 -7.38
CA VAL A 90 -15.06 6.38 -6.41
C VAL A 90 -14.16 5.36 -7.09
N CYS A 91 -14.74 4.43 -7.87
CA CYS A 91 -13.99 3.43 -8.61
C CYS A 91 -13.01 4.05 -9.63
N TRP A 92 -13.47 5.04 -10.40
CA TRP A 92 -12.63 5.74 -11.36
C TRP A 92 -11.46 6.47 -10.68
N LYS A 93 -11.71 7.18 -9.57
CA LYS A 93 -10.66 7.85 -8.79
C LYS A 93 -9.68 6.85 -8.19
N PHE A 94 -10.16 5.69 -7.74
CA PHE A 94 -9.31 4.61 -7.29
C PHE A 94 -8.37 4.14 -8.42
N CYS A 95 -8.90 3.89 -9.62
CA CYS A 95 -8.09 3.53 -10.79
C CYS A 95 -7.06 4.61 -11.13
N TYR A 96 -7.45 5.89 -11.04
CA TYR A 96 -6.54 7.03 -11.23
C TYR A 96 -5.40 7.04 -10.21
N VAL A 97 -5.70 6.90 -8.92
CA VAL A 97 -4.70 6.90 -7.86
C VAL A 97 -3.76 5.72 -8.00
N ILE A 98 -4.26 4.52 -8.31
CA ILE A 98 -3.42 3.35 -8.57
C ILE A 98 -2.52 3.57 -9.79
N HIS A 99 -3.04 4.12 -10.88
CA HIS A 99 -2.22 4.41 -12.05
C HIS A 99 -1.05 5.33 -11.69
N ARG A 100 -1.31 6.38 -10.90
CA ARG A 100 -0.27 7.30 -10.40
C ARG A 100 0.71 6.59 -9.48
N LEU A 101 0.23 5.75 -8.57
CA LEU A 101 1.07 4.99 -7.64
C LEU A 101 1.97 3.99 -8.34
N LEU A 102 1.48 3.30 -9.38
CA LEU A 102 2.27 2.37 -10.19
C LEU A 102 3.34 3.08 -11.03
N ARG A 103 3.09 4.33 -11.43
CA ARG A 103 4.01 5.12 -12.24
C ARG A 103 5.10 5.78 -11.40
N ASP A 104 4.69 6.44 -10.32
CA ASP A 104 5.53 7.38 -9.57
C ASP A 104 5.89 6.87 -8.16
N GLY A 105 5.34 5.72 -7.74
CA GLY A 105 5.58 5.12 -6.43
C GLY A 105 6.82 4.24 -6.36
N HIS A 106 7.02 3.60 -5.21
CA HIS A 106 8.13 2.68 -5.01
C HIS A 106 8.10 1.51 -6.00
N LYS A 107 9.26 1.05 -6.46
CA LYS A 107 9.38 -0.04 -7.46
C LYS A 107 8.61 -1.31 -7.07
N HIS A 108 8.52 -1.62 -5.77
CA HIS A 108 7.81 -2.81 -5.29
C HIS A 108 6.29 -2.69 -5.35
N VAL A 109 5.73 -1.48 -5.52
CA VAL A 109 4.29 -1.30 -5.70
C VAL A 109 3.80 -2.11 -6.89
N VAL A 110 4.52 -2.12 -8.01
CA VAL A 110 4.14 -2.90 -9.20
C VAL A 110 4.04 -4.38 -8.87
N ASN A 111 5.06 -4.94 -8.20
CA ASN A 111 5.09 -6.35 -7.80
C ASN A 111 3.97 -6.69 -6.81
N ASP A 112 3.71 -5.82 -5.82
CA ASP A 112 2.61 -5.98 -4.87
C ASP A 112 1.23 -5.94 -5.55
N SER A 113 1.15 -5.34 -6.75
CA SER A 113 -0.11 -5.13 -7.47
C SER A 113 -0.41 -6.19 -8.52
N ILE A 114 0.59 -6.92 -9.03
CA ILE A 114 0.41 -8.00 -10.03
C ILE A 114 -0.62 -9.06 -9.57
N PRO A 115 -0.61 -9.54 -8.31
CA PRO A 115 -1.60 -10.52 -7.84
C PRO A 115 -3.06 -10.02 -7.87
N LEU A 116 -3.26 -8.71 -8.04
CA LEU A 116 -4.59 -8.08 -8.06
C LEU A 116 -5.19 -7.97 -9.46
N VAL A 117 -4.50 -8.46 -10.50
CA VAL A 117 -5.05 -8.50 -11.87
C VAL A 117 -6.45 -9.15 -11.93
N PRO A 118 -6.72 -10.31 -11.30
CA PRO A 118 -8.06 -10.92 -11.30
C PRO A 118 -9.13 -10.05 -10.63
N TYR A 119 -8.74 -9.21 -9.67
CA TYR A 119 -9.66 -8.27 -9.02
C TYR A 119 -10.10 -7.17 -9.99
N PHE A 120 -9.16 -6.58 -10.75
CA PHE A 120 -9.49 -5.59 -11.78
C PHE A 120 -10.35 -6.16 -12.90
N GLU A 121 -10.18 -7.44 -13.25
CA GLU A 121 -11.02 -8.11 -14.23
C GLU A 121 -12.48 -8.22 -13.75
N GLN A 122 -12.68 -8.62 -12.50
CA GLN A 122 -14.00 -8.74 -11.89
C GLN A 122 -14.67 -7.37 -11.76
N LEU A 123 -13.94 -6.39 -11.23
CA LEU A 123 -14.42 -5.01 -11.08
C LEU A 123 -14.78 -4.38 -12.43
N GLY A 124 -13.97 -4.62 -13.46
CA GLY A 124 -14.26 -4.19 -14.82
C GLY A 124 -15.53 -4.84 -15.39
N LYS A 125 -15.68 -6.17 -15.25
CA LYS A 125 -16.88 -6.89 -15.71
C LYS A 125 -18.14 -6.38 -15.03
N PHE A 126 -18.08 -6.14 -13.72
CA PHE A 126 -19.18 -5.55 -12.94
C PHE A 126 -19.63 -4.21 -13.51
N TRP A 127 -18.70 -3.26 -13.67
CA TRP A 127 -19.03 -1.93 -14.19
C TRP A 127 -19.47 -1.93 -15.66
N ASN A 128 -18.97 -2.86 -16.47
CA ASN A 128 -19.42 -3.04 -17.86
C ASN A 128 -20.85 -3.59 -17.95
N ALA A 129 -21.24 -4.48 -17.03
CA ALA A 129 -22.59 -5.06 -17.01
C ALA A 129 -23.67 -4.04 -16.63
N LEU A 130 -23.36 -3.11 -15.72
CA LEU A 130 -24.31 -2.10 -15.25
C LEU A 130 -24.69 -1.08 -16.33
N ARG A 131 -23.84 -0.85 -17.35
CA ARG A 131 -24.06 0.09 -18.47
C ARG A 131 -24.51 1.51 -18.06
N GLN A 132 -24.24 1.95 -16.84
CA GLN A 132 -24.57 3.29 -16.35
C GLN A 132 -23.42 4.26 -16.58
N CYS A 133 -23.71 5.49 -17.03
CA CYS A 133 -22.86 6.69 -17.12
C CYS A 133 -21.33 6.43 -17.18
N TYR A 134 -20.71 6.31 -16.01
CA TYR A 134 -19.25 6.18 -15.83
C TYR A 134 -18.72 4.74 -15.90
N GLY A 135 -19.58 3.73 -15.91
CA GLY A 135 -19.22 2.31 -15.88
C GLY A 135 -18.36 1.87 -17.07
N ILE A 136 -18.63 2.38 -18.27
CA ILE A 136 -17.78 2.09 -19.45
C ILE A 136 -16.38 2.71 -19.33
N MET A 137 -16.29 3.91 -18.75
CA MET A 137 -15.01 4.58 -18.52
C MET A 137 -14.20 3.83 -17.46
N THR A 138 -14.86 3.45 -16.36
CA THR A 138 -14.27 2.63 -15.31
C THR A 138 -13.80 1.29 -15.84
N TYR A 139 -14.61 0.59 -16.65
CA TYR A 139 -14.22 -0.66 -17.31
C TYR A 139 -12.96 -0.50 -18.18
N ARG A 140 -12.91 0.54 -19.01
CA ARG A 140 -11.75 0.84 -19.85
C ARG A 140 -10.50 1.12 -19.01
N TYR A 141 -10.66 1.80 -17.87
CA TYR A 141 -9.54 2.06 -16.97
C TYR A 141 -9.06 0.77 -16.28
N CYS A 142 -9.96 -0.09 -15.79
CA CYS A 142 -9.57 -1.41 -15.26
C CYS A 142 -8.76 -2.21 -16.29
N ARG A 143 -9.18 -2.18 -17.56
CA ARG A 143 -8.42 -2.80 -18.66
C ARG A 143 -7.03 -2.20 -18.87
N LEU A 144 -6.88 -0.89 -18.72
CA LEU A 144 -5.57 -0.23 -18.75
C LEU A 144 -4.68 -0.74 -17.62
N MET A 145 -5.22 -0.87 -16.39
CA MET A 145 -4.46 -1.38 -15.24
C MET A 145 -4.02 -2.83 -15.43
N ILE A 146 -4.93 -3.70 -15.91
CA ILE A 146 -4.62 -5.09 -16.25
C ILE A 146 -3.47 -5.13 -17.26
N SER A 147 -3.61 -4.39 -18.38
CA SER A 147 -2.58 -4.39 -19.44
C SER A 147 -1.22 -3.92 -18.92
N LYS A 148 -1.20 -2.90 -18.05
CA LYS A 148 0.02 -2.40 -17.42
C LYS A 148 0.66 -3.47 -16.52
N LEU A 149 -0.12 -4.09 -15.64
CA LEU A 149 0.39 -5.09 -14.69
C LEU A 149 0.88 -6.36 -15.41
N THR A 150 0.12 -6.87 -16.38
CA THR A 150 0.52 -8.01 -17.20
C THR A 150 1.78 -7.71 -18.02
N PHE A 151 1.96 -6.47 -18.48
CA PHE A 151 3.19 -6.06 -19.15
C PHE A 151 4.40 -6.14 -18.19
N HIS A 152 4.29 -5.62 -16.97
CA HIS A 152 5.37 -5.65 -15.99
C HIS A 152 5.65 -7.05 -15.43
N GLU A 153 4.64 -7.91 -15.35
CA GLU A 153 4.82 -9.32 -15.01
C GLU A 153 5.69 -10.04 -16.04
N ARG A 154 5.44 -9.78 -17.33
CA ARG A 154 6.22 -10.36 -18.44
C ARG A 154 7.57 -9.71 -18.63
N ASN A 155 7.71 -8.44 -18.24
CA ASN A 155 8.94 -7.66 -18.44
C ASN A 155 9.39 -6.97 -17.13
N PRO A 156 9.95 -7.73 -16.17
CA PRO A 156 10.31 -7.21 -14.84
C PRO A 156 11.44 -6.17 -14.86
N THR A 157 12.18 -6.07 -15.96
CA THR A 157 13.30 -5.12 -16.13
C THR A 157 12.83 -3.68 -16.33
N PHE A 158 11.59 -3.48 -16.79
CA PHE A 158 11.07 -2.14 -17.03
C PHE A 158 10.47 -1.55 -15.76
N PHE A 159 10.88 -0.32 -15.44
CA PHE A 159 10.34 0.43 -14.31
C PHE A 159 8.89 0.88 -14.58
N GLY A 160 8.13 1.13 -13.51
CA GLY A 160 6.69 1.48 -13.58
C GLY A 160 6.36 2.74 -14.39
N ASN A 161 7.34 3.61 -14.63
CA ASN A 161 7.27 4.78 -15.50
C ASN A 161 7.56 4.48 -16.98
N LEU A 162 7.84 3.22 -17.35
CA LEU A 162 8.23 2.78 -18.69
C LEU A 162 9.54 3.42 -19.21
N SER A 163 10.41 3.89 -18.32
CA SER A 163 11.78 4.32 -18.67
C SER A 163 12.75 3.15 -18.66
#